data_AF-A0A956X3I7-F1
#
_entry.id   AF-A0A956X3I7-F1
#
_cell.length_a   1.000
_cell.length_b   1.000
_cell.length_c   1.000
_cell.angle_alpha   90.00
_cell.angle_beta   90.00
_cell.angle_gamma   90.00
#
_symmetry.space_group_name_H-M   'P 1'
#
loop_
_entity.id
_entity.type
_entity.pdbx_description
1 polymer ?
#
loop_
_entity_poly.entity_id
_entity_poly.type
_entity_poly.pdbx_seq_one_letter_code
_entity_poly.pdbx_strand_id
1 'polypeptide(L)'
;MSNKSEANKPTIYQIRIGGQLGEQWQVWFEQMTLTVADNGDTLLTGLVVDQAALHGLLRKVRDLGLPLISVIQIEAGQTDSPGAS
;
A
#
# COMPACT_ATOMS: atom_id res chain seq x y z
N MET A 1 -25.69 -1.85 15.09
CA MET A 1 -24.22 -1.74 15.00
C MET A 1 -23.78 -2.41 13.71
N SER A 2 -23.76 -1.68 12.58
CA SER A 2 -23.40 -2.23 11.27
C SER A 2 -22.02 -1.74 10.88
N ASN A 3 -20.97 -2.47 11.29
CA ASN A 3 -19.58 -2.21 10.88
C ASN A 3 -19.16 -3.04 9.64
N LYS A 4 -20.14 -3.53 8.86
CA LYS A 4 -19.90 -4.56 7.82
C LYS A 4 -19.77 -4.00 6.39
N SER A 5 -19.91 -2.69 6.20
CA SER A 5 -19.98 -2.05 4.87
C SER A 5 -18.74 -1.23 4.49
N GLU A 6 -17.80 -0.96 5.41
CA GLU A 6 -16.55 -0.23 5.13
C GLU A 6 -15.39 -1.19 4.82
N ALA A 7 -15.32 -2.33 5.51
CA ALA A 7 -14.22 -3.30 5.39
C ALA A 7 -14.14 -4.05 4.05
N ASN A 8 -15.14 -3.90 3.17
CA ASN A 8 -15.24 -4.61 1.89
C ASN A 8 -15.27 -3.66 0.69
N LYS A 9 -14.90 -2.38 0.88
CA LYS A 9 -14.78 -1.43 -0.21
C LYS A 9 -13.34 -1.44 -0.74
N PRO A 10 -13.16 -1.54 -2.06
CA PRO A 10 -11.86 -1.33 -2.68
C PRO A 10 -11.29 0.03 -2.28
N THR A 11 -10.08 0.03 -1.75
CA THR A 11 -9.43 1.19 -1.14
C THR A 11 -7.98 1.23 -1.57
N ILE A 12 -7.46 2.42 -1.89
CA ILE A 12 -6.04 2.56 -2.20
C ILE A 12 -5.26 2.57 -0.90
N TYR A 13 -4.23 1.73 -0.81
CA TYR A 13 -3.29 1.76 0.30
C TYR A 13 -1.90 2.11 -0.19
N GLN A 14 -1.17 2.80 0.67
CA GLN A 14 0.27 2.96 0.59
C GLN A 14 0.89 2.25 1.79
N ILE A 15 1.73 1.25 1.51
CA ILE A 15 2.45 0.47 2.51
C ILE A 15 3.93 0.80 2.35
N ARG A 16 4.56 1.27 3.42
CA ARG A 16 6.00 1.56 3.44
C ARG A 16 6.71 0.45 4.17
N ILE A 17 7.76 -0.08 3.55
CA ILE A 17 8.61 -1.13 4.12
C ILE A 17 10.07 -0.70 4.10
N GLY A 18 10.80 -1.13 5.12
CA GLY A 18 12.22 -0.83 5.26
C GLY A 18 13.05 -1.59 4.24
N GLY A 19 13.92 -0.87 3.54
CA GLY A 19 14.81 -1.45 2.53
C GLY A 19 14.22 -1.47 1.11
N GLN A 20 15.08 -1.80 0.16
CA GLN A 20 14.79 -1.72 -1.27
C GLN A 20 14.39 -3.08 -1.83
N LEU A 21 13.17 -3.18 -2.36
CA LEU A 21 12.77 -4.28 -3.23
C LEU A 21 13.19 -3.95 -4.66
N GLY A 22 13.89 -4.88 -5.29
CA GLY A 22 14.17 -4.82 -6.73
C GLY A 22 12.94 -5.14 -7.58
N GLU A 23 13.04 -4.89 -8.89
CA GLU A 23 11.96 -5.07 -9.86
C GLU A 23 11.39 -6.51 -9.89
N GLN A 24 12.18 -7.52 -9.50
CA GLN A 24 11.72 -8.92 -9.47
C GLN A 24 10.51 -9.15 -8.55
N TRP A 25 10.29 -8.26 -7.58
CA TRP A 25 9.18 -8.38 -6.63
C TRP A 25 7.88 -7.74 -7.13
N GLN A 26 7.89 -7.01 -8.25
CA GLN A 26 6.67 -6.44 -8.84
C GLN A 26 5.65 -7.52 -9.21
N VAL A 27 6.12 -8.68 -9.69
CA VAL A 27 5.27 -9.85 -9.97
C VAL A 27 4.65 -10.44 -8.70
N TRP A 28 5.31 -10.28 -7.55
CA TRP A 28 4.81 -10.81 -6.28
C TRP A 28 3.78 -9.91 -5.63
N PHE A 29 3.85 -8.60 -5.86
CA PHE A 29 2.91 -7.59 -5.38
C PHE A 29 2.01 -7.13 -6.53
N GLU A 30 1.37 -8.09 -7.21
CA GLU A 30 0.41 -7.82 -8.28
C GLU A 30 -0.60 -6.74 -7.86
N GLN A 31 -0.91 -5.81 -8.78
CA GLN A 31 -1.75 -4.63 -8.56
C GLN A 31 -1.18 -3.55 -7.63
N MET A 32 0.07 -3.66 -7.19
CA MET A 32 0.81 -2.61 -6.49
C MET A 32 1.91 -2.03 -7.37
N THR A 33 2.05 -0.72 -7.33
CA THR A 33 3.22 -0.01 -7.83
C THR A 33 4.30 0.00 -6.74
N LEU A 34 5.50 -0.43 -7.11
CA LEU A 34 6.69 -0.37 -6.26
C LEU A 34 7.48 0.89 -6.61
N THR A 35 7.69 1.77 -5.63
CA THR A 35 8.54 2.95 -5.76
C THR A 35 9.61 2.92 -4.68
N VAL A 36 10.87 3.14 -5.07
CA VAL A 36 11.96 3.31 -4.11
C VAL A 36 11.94 4.76 -3.62
N ALA A 37 11.86 4.97 -2.31
CA ALA A 37 11.92 6.29 -1.69
C ALA A 37 13.38 6.74 -1.56
N ASP A 38 13.60 8.06 -1.45
CA ASP A 38 14.94 8.66 -1.36
C ASP A 38 15.77 8.15 -0.18
N ASN A 39 15.11 7.64 0.87
CA ASN A 39 15.77 7.07 2.04
C ASN A 39 16.09 5.57 1.93
N GLY A 40 15.88 4.96 0.75
CA GLY A 40 16.14 3.55 0.48
C GLY A 40 15.02 2.59 0.89
N ASP A 41 13.86 3.10 1.33
CA ASP A 41 12.67 2.29 1.59
C ASP A 41 11.91 1.97 0.32
N THR A 42 11.01 0.99 0.40
CA THR A 42 10.06 0.68 -0.68
C THR A 42 8.65 1.12 -0.30
N LEU A 43 8.00 1.79 -1.23
CA LEU A 43 6.59 2.15 -1.18
C LEU A 43 5.81 1.21 -2.10
N LEU A 44 4.82 0.53 -1.52
CA LEU A 44 3.84 -0.28 -2.24
C LEU A 44 2.53 0.49 -2.26
N THR A 45 2.13 0.98 -3.44
CA THR A 45 0.89 1.76 -3.59
C THR A 45 -0.03 1.10 -4.59
N GLY A 46 -1.29 0.87 -4.21
CA GLY A 46 -2.25 0.25 -5.12
C GLY A 46 -3.62 0.02 -4.51
N LEU A 47 -4.54 -0.41 -5.37
CA LEU A 47 -5.91 -0.74 -4.97
C LEU A 47 -5.91 -2.09 -4.22
N VAL A 48 -6.49 -2.08 -3.03
CA VAL A 48 -6.75 -3.28 -2.25
C VAL A 48 -8.25 -3.51 -2.23
N VAL A 49 -8.69 -4.67 -2.73
CA VAL A 49 -10.12 -4.98 -2.93
C VAL A 49 -10.89 -5.17 -1.63
N ASP A 50 -10.24 -5.67 -0.57
CA ASP A 50 -10.81 -5.88 0.75
C ASP A 50 -9.71 -6.01 1.83
N GLN A 51 -10.11 -6.14 3.10
CA GLN A 51 -9.14 -6.34 4.20
C GLN A 51 -8.37 -7.67 4.11
N ALA A 52 -8.93 -8.72 3.52
CA ALA A 52 -8.22 -9.99 3.38
C ALA A 52 -7.02 -9.86 2.43
N ALA A 53 -7.20 -9.12 1.33
CA ALA A 53 -6.14 -8.77 0.41
C ALA A 53 -5.07 -7.89 1.09
N LEU A 54 -5.46 -6.90 1.91
CA LEU A 54 -4.51 -6.10 2.70
C LEU A 54 -3.65 -6.99 3.59
N HIS A 55 -4.27 -7.87 4.38
CA HIS A 55 -3.55 -8.78 5.26
C HIS A 55 -2.69 -9.78 4.50
N GLY A 56 -3.08 -10.17 3.28
CA GLY A 56 -2.25 -10.96 2.37
C GLY A 56 -0.96 -10.24 1.99
N LEU A 57 -1.03 -8.95 1.66
CA LEU A 57 0.14 -8.11 1.36
C LEU A 57 1.06 -7.98 2.57
N LEU A 58 0.50 -7.70 3.75
CA LEU A 58 1.29 -7.58 4.99
C LEU A 58 1.98 -8.89 5.38
N ARG A 59 1.34 -10.04 5.08
CA ARG A 59 1.97 -11.35 5.26
C ARG A 59 3.18 -11.52 4.33
N LYS A 60 3.07 -11.14 3.06
CA LYS A 60 4.21 -11.17 2.12
C LYS A 60 5.38 -10.34 2.64
N VAL A 61 5.12 -9.13 3.15
CA VAL A 61 6.15 -8.28 3.78
C VAL A 61 6.84 -9.00 4.94
N ARG A 62 6.05 -9.62 5.84
CA ARG A 62 6.59 -10.39 6.97
C ARG A 62 7.43 -11.57 6.49
N ASP A 63 6.99 -12.29 5.47
CA ASP A 63 7.68 -13.48 4.96
C ASP A 63 9.01 -13.11 4.25
N LEU A 64 9.16 -11.86 3.80
CA LEU A 64 10.43 -11.28 3.32
C LEU A 64 11.38 -10.86 4.44
N GLY A 65 10.93 -10.86 5.70
CA GLY A 65 11.72 -10.38 6.84
C GLY A 65 11.99 -8.87 6.82
N LEU A 66 11.24 -8.10 6.02
CA LEU A 66 11.41 -6.65 5.92
C LEU A 66 10.60 -5.93 7.00
N PRO A 67 11.14 -4.84 7.60
CA PRO A 67 10.41 -4.04 8.56
C PRO A 67 9.19 -3.38 7.90
N LEU A 68 8.00 -3.55 8.49
CA LEU A 68 6.84 -2.75 8.12
C LEU A 68 6.93 -1.38 8.81
N ILE A 69 7.03 -0.31 8.03
CA ILE A 69 7.19 1.05 8.55
C ILE A 69 5.84 1.74 8.74
N SER A 70 4.97 1.68 7.72
CA SER A 70 3.63 2.27 7.82
C SER A 70 2.63 1.61 6.85
N VAL A 71 1.34 1.73 7.19
CA VAL A 71 0.20 1.38 6.33
C VAL A 71 -0.76 2.56 6.38
N ILE A 72 -1.01 3.18 5.23
CA ILE A 72 -1.85 4.37 5.11
C ILE A 72 -2.94 4.09 4.07
N GLN A 73 -4.18 4.32 4.45
CA GLN A 73 -5.31 4.36 3.52
C GLN A 73 -5.30 5.73 2.81
N ILE A 74 -5.31 5.71 1.49
CA ILE A 74 -5.42 6.90 0.65
C ILE A 74 -6.86 7.00 0.16
N GLU A 75 -7.55 8.08 0.50
CA GLU A 75 -8.85 8.39 -0.10
C GLU A 75 -8.65 8.77 -1.56
N ALA A 76 -9.39 8.13 -2.48
CA ALA A 76 -9.29 8.34 -3.92
C ALA A 76 -9.82 9.71 -4.39
N GLY A 77 -9.76 10.77 -3.56
CA GLY A 77 -10.51 12.00 -3.74
C GLY A 77 -9.85 13.29 -3.27
N GLN A 78 -8.53 13.32 -3.02
CA GLN A 78 -7.82 14.59 -2.83
C GLN A 78 -6.60 14.67 -3.74
N THR A 79 -6.88 14.85 -5.03
CA THR A 79 -6.03 15.72 -5.84
C THR A 79 -6.10 17.08 -5.18
N ASP A 80 -5.11 17.39 -4.34
CA ASP A 80 -4.84 18.76 -3.89
C ASP A 80 -4.68 19.59 -5.16
N SER A 81 -5.77 20.24 -5.57
CA SER A 81 -5.73 21.24 -6.62
C SER A 81 -4.96 22.40 -5.98
N PRO A 82 -3.75 22.74 -6.45
CA PRO A 82 -3.04 23.88 -5.88
C PRO A 82 -3.92 25.09 -6.14
N GLY A 83 -4.46 25.66 -5.06
CA GLY A 83 -5.27 26.85 -5.11
C GLY A 83 -4.50 27.94 -5.84
N ALA A 84 -5.01 28.32 -7.01
CA ALA A 84 -4.65 29.59 -7.61
C ALA A 84 -5.12 30.70 -6.67
N SER A 85 -4.18 31.49 -6.17
CA SER A 85 -4.40 32.83 -5.65
C SER A 85 -3.19 33.68 -6.00
#